data_AF-A0A742KZA7-F1
#
_entry.id   AF-A0A742KZA7-F1
#
_cell.length_a   1.000
_cell.length_b   1.000
_cell.length_c   1.000
_cell.angle_alpha   90.00
_cell.angle_beta   90.00
_cell.angle_gamma   90.00
#
_symmetry.space_group_name_H-M   'P 1'
#
loop_
_entity.id
_entity.type
_entity.pdbx_description
1 polymer ?
#
loop_
_entity_poly.entity_id
_entity_poly.type
_entity_poly.pdbx_seq_one_letter_code
_entity_poly.pdbx_strand_id
1 'polypeptide(L)' 'MAKYTAKEIKDILNSAGDSSRFAFDKFGPYFANAERLKAMKNKFAQMLERDADRQVKRIAEHTQKSVESWFSSLAEIYGI' A
#
# COMPACT_ATOMS: atom_id res chain seq x y z
N MET A 1 8.96 -10.95 18.46
CA MET A 1 8.56 -10.88 17.03
C MET A 1 9.11 -9.60 16.44
N ALA A 2 9.72 -9.65 15.25
CA ALA A 2 10.22 -8.47 14.57
C ALA A 2 9.04 -7.59 14.13
N LYS A 3 9.15 -6.28 14.37
CA LYS A 3 8.20 -5.28 13.85
C LYS A 3 8.62 -4.90 12.44
N TYR A 4 7.65 -4.67 11.57
CA TYR A 4 7.93 -4.12 10.25
C TYR A 4 8.31 -2.64 10.38
N THR A 5 9.33 -2.25 9.63
CA THR A 5 9.66 -0.84 9.38
C THR A 5 8.74 -0.26 8.30
N ALA A 6 8.62 1.07 8.27
CA ALA A 6 7.84 1.75 7.24
C ALA A 6 8.37 1.46 5.83
N LYS A 7 9.70 1.30 5.68
CA LYS A 7 10.34 0.97 4.41
C LYS A 7 9.92 -0.41 3.91
N GLU A 8 10.02 -1.43 4.75
CA GLU A 8 9.65 -2.81 4.39
C GLU A 8 8.17 -2.91 3.97
N ILE A 9 7.28 -2.21 4.67
CA ILE A 9 5.86 -2.17 4.29
C ILE A 9 5.71 -1.51 2.91
N LYS A 10 6.33 -0.34 2.69
CA LYS A 10 6.25 0.35 1.39
C LYS A 10 6.78 -0.52 0.24
N ASP A 11 7.85 -1.28 0.46
CA ASP A 11 8.40 -2.20 -0.54
C ASP A 11 7.41 -3.34 -0.88
N ILE A 12 6.78 -3.95 0.13
CA ILE A 12 5.72 -4.96 -0.06
C ILE A 12 4.54 -4.38 -0.84
N LEU A 13 4.13 -3.16 -0.50
CA LEU A 13 2.99 -2.50 -1.14
C LEU A 13 3.30 -2.13 -2.58
N ASN A 14 4.48 -1.58 -2.88
CA ASN A 14 4.93 -1.31 -4.25
C ASN A 14 4.86 -2.58 -5.10
N SER A 15 5.37 -3.70 -4.59
CA SER A 15 5.30 -5.00 -5.29
C SER A 15 3.85 -5.45 -5.54
N ALA A 16 2.94 -5.23 -4.59
CA ALA A 16 1.52 -5.53 -4.77
C ALA A 16 0.85 -4.62 -5.81
N GLY A 17 1.23 -3.34 -5.84
CA GLY A 17 0.82 -2.40 -6.88
C GLY A 17 1.31 -2.83 -8.26
N ASP A 18 2.58 -3.19 -8.40
CA ASP A 18 3.16 -3.58 -9.70
C ASP A 18 2.61 -4.93 -10.19
N SER A 19 2.31 -5.84 -9.27
CA SER A 19 1.70 -7.15 -9.57
C SER A 19 0.22 -7.07 -9.92
N SER A 20 -0.42 -5.90 -9.82
CA SER A 20 -1.84 -5.72 -10.12
C SER A 20 -2.17 -5.85 -11.62
N ARG A 21 -1.15 -5.98 -12.48
CA ARG A 21 -1.27 -6.16 -13.95
C ARG A 21 -1.95 -5.01 -14.68
N PHE A 22 -2.21 -3.88 -14.01
CA PHE A 22 -2.65 -2.65 -14.67
C PHE A 22 -1.44 -2.02 -15.36
N ALA A 23 -1.32 -2.27 -16.66
CA ALA A 23 -0.34 -1.59 -17.50
C ALA A 23 -0.81 -0.14 -17.77
N PHE A 24 0.15 0.75 -18.04
CA PHE A 24 -0.15 2.04 -18.65
C PHE A 24 -0.79 1.81 -20.02
N ASP A 25 -2.11 1.68 -20.04
CA ASP A 25 -2.87 1.66 -21.28
C ASP A 25 -2.86 3.07 -21.88
N LYS A 26 -2.72 3.14 -23.21
CA LYS A 26 -2.72 4.37 -24.00
C LYS A 26 -3.97 5.22 -23.75
N PHE A 27 -5.05 4.61 -23.23
CA PHE A 27 -6.31 5.26 -22.89
C PHE A 27 -6.35 5.94 -21.50
N GLY A 28 -5.33 5.81 -20.64
CA GLY A 28 -5.33 6.55 -19.37
C GLY A 28 -4.29 6.12 -18.34
N PRO A 29 -3.13 6.78 -18.24
CA PRO A 29 -2.15 6.51 -17.19
C PRO A 29 -2.70 6.72 -15.77
N TYR A 30 -3.69 7.60 -15.62
CA TYR A 30 -4.41 7.85 -14.37
C TYR A 30 -5.18 6.62 -13.86
N PHE A 31 -5.78 5.84 -14.75
CA PHE A 31 -6.54 4.64 -14.37
C PHE A 31 -5.62 3.55 -13.81
N ALA A 32 -4.45 3.36 -14.45
CA ALA A 32 -3.44 2.44 -13.97
C ALA A 32 -2.91 2.82 -12.58
N ASN A 33 -2.64 4.11 -12.36
CA ASN A 33 -2.19 4.62 -11.06
C ASN A 33 -3.26 4.48 -9.95
N ALA A 34 -4.54 4.70 -10.28
CA ALA A 34 -5.65 4.52 -9.34
C ALA A 34 -5.79 3.06 -8.90
N GLU A 35 -5.76 2.13 -9.85
CA GLU A 35 -5.85 0.71 -9.54
C GLU A 35 -4.59 0.18 -8.84
N ARG A 36 -3.40 0.71 -9.16
CA ARG A 36 -2.16 0.45 -8.43
C ARG A 36 -2.30 0.87 -6.96
N LEU A 37 -2.73 2.10 -6.70
CA LEU A 37 -2.93 2.62 -5.33
C LEU A 37 -3.99 1.83 -4.57
N LYS A 38 -5.07 1.41 -5.24
CA LYS A 38 -6.11 0.55 -4.68
C LYS A 38 -5.57 -0.83 -4.30
N ALA A 39 -4.77 -1.45 -5.16
CA ALA A 39 -4.12 -2.74 -4.87
C ALA A 39 -3.19 -2.63 -3.65
N MET A 40 -2.43 -1.53 -3.54
CA MET A 40 -1.61 -1.25 -2.36
C MET A 40 -2.47 -1.13 -1.09
N LYS A 41 -3.52 -0.30 -1.11
CA LYS A 41 -4.43 -0.11 0.05
C LYS A 41 -5.07 -1.43 0.49
N ASN A 42 -5.53 -2.24 -0.46
CA ASN A 42 -6.11 -3.56 -0.17
C ASN A 42 -5.08 -4.50 0.48
N LYS A 43 -3.84 -4.52 -0.02
CA LYS A 43 -2.78 -5.33 0.57
C LYS A 43 -2.45 -4.89 1.99
N PHE A 44 -2.42 -3.58 2.24
CA PHE A 44 -2.17 -3.03 3.56
C PHE A 44 -3.26 -3.41 4.56
N ALA A 45 -4.53 -3.31 4.16
CA ALA A 45 -5.67 -3.77 4.98
C ALA A 45 -5.54 -5.26 5.35
N GLN A 46 -5.22 -6.13 4.38
CA GLN A 46 -4.98 -7.55 4.66
C GLN A 46 -3.83 -7.81 5.63
N MET A 47 -2.80 -6.96 5.64
CA MET A 47 -1.70 -7.08 6.60
C MET A 47 -2.17 -6.72 8.02
N LEU A 48 -2.96 -5.67 8.17
CA LEU A 48 -3.54 -5.27 9.45
C LEU A 48 -4.53 -6.30 9.99
N GLU A 49 -5.40 -6.85 9.13
CA GLU A 49 -6.32 -7.93 9.48
C GLU A 49 -5.57 -9.17 9.98
N ARG A 50 -4.52 -9.60 9.27
CA ARG A 50 -3.69 -10.74 9.69
C ARG A 50 -2.97 -10.51 11.02
N ASP A 51 -2.52 -9.30 11.28
CA ASP A 51 -1.90 -8.92 12.55
C ASP A 51 -2.94 -8.96 13.69
N ALA A 52 -4.16 -8.47 13.44
CA ALA A 52 -5.28 -8.53 14.38
C ALA A 52 -5.72 -9.97 14.68
N ASP A 53 -5.94 -10.79 13.64
CA ASP A 53 -6.36 -12.20 13.76
C ASP A 53 -5.34 -13.03 14.55
N ARG A 54 -4.05 -12.77 14.33
CA ARG A 54 -2.97 -13.48 15.04
C ARG A 54 -2.66 -12.87 16.40
N GLN A 55 -3.34 -11.80 16.80
CA GLN A 55 -3.05 -11.00 17.99
C GLN A 55 -1.57 -10.57 18.07
N VAL A 56 -0.94 -10.35 16.91
CA VAL A 56 0.45 -9.91 16.82
C VAL A 56 0.47 -8.49 16.27
N LYS A 57 0.91 -7.53 17.09
CA LYS A 57 1.13 -6.15 16.65
C LYS A 57 2.51 -6.00 15.99
N ARG A 58 2.66 -6.46 14.74
CA ARG A 58 3.92 -6.35 13.96
C ARG A 58 4.05 -4.98 13.32
N ILE A 59 2.92 -4.34 13.01
CA ILE A 59 2.86 -2.97 12.49
C ILE A 59 2.58 -2.02 13.66
N ALA A 60 3.49 -1.09 13.93
CA ALA A 60 3.28 -0.08 14.96
C ALA A 60 2.42 1.07 14.42
N GLU A 61 1.67 1.75 15.30
CA GLU A 61 0.75 2.83 14.92
C GLU A 61 1.45 4.00 14.19
N HIS A 62 2.65 4.38 14.63
CA HIS A 62 3.43 5.42 13.93
C HIS A 62 3.81 4.98 12.51
N THR A 63 4.07 3.69 12.32
CA THR A 63 4.39 3.10 11.02
C THR A 63 3.15 3.10 10.12
N GLN A 64 1.98 2.73 10.68
CA GLN A 64 0.71 2.81 9.98
C GLN A 64 0.42 4.24 9.50
N LYS A 65 0.54 5.25 10.37
CA LYS A 65 0.37 6.66 9.99
C LYS A 65 1.33 7.10 8.88
N SER A 66 2.58 6.62 8.93
CA SER A 66 3.57 6.92 7.88
C SER A 66 3.19 6.31 6.53
N VAL A 67 2.58 5.12 6.52
CA VAL A 67 2.11 4.45 5.29
C VAL A 67 0.84 5.13 4.76
N GLU A 68 -0.10 5.51 5.65
CA GLU A 68 -1.31 6.24 5.28
C GLU A 68 -0.99 7.62 4.67
N SER A 69 -0.08 8.37 5.29
CA SER A 69 0.41 9.64 4.74
C SER A 69 1.07 9.45 3.37
N TRP A 70 1.81 8.35 3.19
CA TRP A 70 2.41 8.02 1.90
C TRP A 70 1.36 7.71 0.83
N PHE A 71 0.25 7.04 1.16
CA PHE A 71 -0.86 6.86 0.22
C PHE A 71 -1.48 8.18 -0.22
N SER A 72 -1.61 9.16 0.68
CA SER A 72 -2.10 10.50 0.32
C SER A 72 -1.15 11.20 -0.65
N SER A 73 0.16 11.15 -0.39
CA SER A 73 1.15 11.72 -1.31
C SER A 73 1.14 11.03 -2.68
N LEU A 74 0.95 9.71 -2.72
CA LEU A 74 0.81 8.99 -4.00
C LEU A 74 -0.46 9.41 -4.74
N ALA A 75 -1.58 9.58 -4.05
CA ALA A 75 -2.83 10.05 -4.66
C ALA A 75 -2.65 11.43 -5.30
N GLU A 76 -2.00 12.36 -4.59
CA GLU A 76 -1.67 13.69 -5.11
C GLU A 76 -0.76 13.64 -6.34
N ILE A 77 0.33 12.85 -6.28
CA ILE A 77 1.23 12.65 -7.43
C ILE A 77 0.50 12.05 -8.63
N TYR A 78 -0.44 11.15 -8.38
CA TYR A 78 -1.24 10.48 -9.41
C TYR A 78 -2.42 11.32 -9.89
N GLY A 79 -2.73 12.46 -9.26
CA GLY A 79 -3.85 13.32 -9.63
C GLY A 79 -5.22 12.66 -9.43
N ILE A 80 -5.37 11.81 -8.40
CA ILE A 80 -6.59 11.04 -8.08
C ILE A 80 -7.07 11.24 -6.65
#